data_AF-A0A935V386-F1
#
_entry.id   AF-A0A935V386-F1
#
_cell.length_a   1.000
_cell.length_b   1.000
_cell.length_c   1.000
_cell.angle_alpha   90.00
_cell.angle_beta   90.00
_cell.angle_gamma   90.00
#
_symmetry.space_group_name_H-M   'P 1'
#
loop_
_entity.id
_entity.type
_entity.pdbx_description
1 polymer ?
#
loop_
_entity_poly.entity_id
_entity_poly.type
_entity_poly.pdbx_seq_one_letter_code
_entity_poly.pdbx_strand_id
1 'polypeptide(L)'
;MTDVLVEMQDRRAIRVLRVAFSFLAFDAEGCVDAAAFQQQQWARAELALAPLATESEETLVVVDAGTRFVSQGGNWRPSGKLARLIDQAALDRIKYTRL
;
A
#
# COMPACT_ATOMS: atom_id res chain seq x y z
N MET A 1 3.08 -3.95 -8.06
CA MET A 1 1.82 -3.22 -8.36
C MET A 1 1.73 -2.02 -7.43
N THR A 2 1.17 -0.89 -7.87
CA THR A 2 1.04 0.32 -7.04
C THR A 2 -0.43 0.65 -6.87
N ASP A 3 -0.85 0.85 -5.63
CA ASP A 3 -2.21 1.24 -5.24
C ASP A 3 -2.17 2.66 -4.67
N VAL A 4 -2.99 3.56 -5.22
CA VAL A 4 -3.08 4.95 -4.75
C VAL A 4 -4.52 5.25 -4.34
N LEU A 5 -4.68 5.67 -3.09
CA LEU A 5 -5.96 6.19 -2.59
C LEU A 5 -5.94 7.71 -2.72
N VAL A 6 -6.92 8.25 -3.44
CA VAL A 6 -7.09 9.69 -3.65
C VAL A 6 -8.42 10.17 -3.08
N GLU A 7 -8.41 11.39 -2.59
CA GLU A 7 -9.62 12.14 -2.28
C GLU A 7 -10.18 12.78 -3.55
N MET A 8 -11.49 12.63 -3.74
CA MET A 8 -12.21 13.12 -4.91
C MET A 8 -13.18 14.23 -4.51
N GLN A 9 -13.16 15.33 -5.27
CA GLN A 9 -14.17 16.39 -5.19
C GLN A 9 -14.63 16.72 -6.61
N ASP A 10 -15.94 16.73 -6.85
CA ASP A 10 -16.53 17.02 -8.17
C ASP A 10 -15.89 16.21 -9.32
N ARG A 11 -15.66 14.90 -9.06
CA ARG A 11 -15.00 13.95 -9.97
C ARG A 11 -13.54 14.28 -10.32
N ARG A 12 -12.87 15.11 -9.52
CA ARG A 12 -11.45 15.44 -9.65
C ARG A 12 -10.67 14.96 -8.43
N ALA A 13 -9.51 14.34 -8.66
CA ALA A 13 -8.60 13.98 -7.60
C ALA A 13 -7.91 15.23 -7.04
N ILE A 14 -8.08 15.52 -5.75
CA ILE A 14 -7.56 16.74 -5.11
C ILE A 14 -6.38 16.47 -4.18
N ARG A 15 -6.30 15.27 -3.62
CA ARG A 15 -5.27 14.90 -2.64
C ARG A 15 -4.98 13.40 -2.68
N VAL A 16 -3.70 13.03 -2.58
CA VAL A 16 -3.28 11.64 -2.34
C VAL A 16 -3.32 11.38 -0.84
N LEU A 17 -4.09 10.37 -0.43
CA LEU A 17 -4.25 9.97 0.97
C LEU A 17 -3.30 8.82 1.33
N ARG A 18 -3.02 7.92 0.39
CA ARG A 18 -2.15 6.76 0.61
C ARG A 18 -1.55 6.29 -0.70
N VAL A 19 -0.29 5.88 -0.65
CA VAL A 19 0.39 5.11 -1.70
C VAL A 19 0.87 3.80 -1.09
N ALA A 20 0.60 2.69 -1.75
CA ALA A 20 1.07 1.35 -1.36
C ALA A 20 1.66 0.62 -2.57
N PHE A 21 2.67 -0.23 -2.31
CA PHE A 21 3.42 -0.93 -3.36
C PHE A 21 3.43 -2.41 -3.11
N SER A 22 2.64 -3.21 -3.82
CA SER A 22 2.70 -4.67 -3.72
C SER A 22 3.97 -5.23 -4.36
N PHE A 23 4.64 -6.10 -3.60
CA PHE A 23 5.86 -6.78 -3.99
C PHE A 23 5.54 -8.24 -4.31
N LEU A 24 6.07 -8.72 -5.43
CA LEU A 24 5.96 -10.12 -5.83
C LEU A 24 7.35 -10.73 -5.70
N ALA A 25 7.47 -11.70 -4.82
CA ALA A 25 8.64 -12.57 -4.76
C ALA A 25 8.45 -13.71 -5.76
N PHE A 26 9.56 -14.15 -6.35
CA PHE A 26 9.59 -15.28 -7.26
C PHE A 26 10.58 -16.32 -6.72
N ASP A 27 10.23 -17.58 -6.84
CA ASP A 27 11.14 -18.69 -6.52
C ASP A 27 12.20 -18.88 -7.62
N ALA A 28 13.06 -19.89 -7.44
CA ALA A 28 14.15 -20.18 -8.38
C ALA A 28 13.64 -20.59 -9.76
N GLU A 29 12.41 -21.11 -9.82
CA GLU A 29 11.71 -21.55 -11.02
C GLU A 29 10.95 -20.39 -11.70
N GLY A 30 10.93 -19.20 -11.09
CA GLY A 30 10.23 -18.03 -11.60
C GLY A 30 8.73 -18.04 -11.35
N CYS A 31 8.25 -18.89 -10.45
CA CYS A 31 6.86 -18.87 -9.99
C CYS A 31 6.68 -17.83 -8.90
N VAL A 32 5.52 -17.18 -8.89
CA VAL A 32 5.17 -16.20 -7.85
C VAL A 32 4.96 -16.93 -6.53
N ASP A 33 5.60 -16.44 -5.46
CA ASP A 33 5.27 -16.83 -4.10
C ASP A 33 3.92 -16.20 -3.69
N ALA A 34 2.84 -16.92 -4.02
CA ALA A 34 1.47 -16.51 -3.76
C ALA A 34 1.17 -16.39 -2.26
N ALA A 35 1.84 -17.20 -1.42
CA ALA A 35 1.65 -17.16 0.03
C ALA A 35 2.22 -15.88 0.62
N ALA A 36 3.45 -15.51 0.25
CA ALA A 36 4.07 -14.25 0.66
C ALA A 36 3.24 -13.04 0.17
N PHE A 37 2.75 -13.09 -1.07
CA PHE A 37 1.89 -12.04 -1.60
C PHE A 37 0.58 -11.92 -0.82
N GLN A 38 -0.11 -13.04 -0.54
CA GLN A 38 -1.34 -13.04 0.23
C GLN A 38 -1.13 -12.50 1.65
N GLN A 39 -0.05 -12.93 2.32
CA GLN A 39 0.30 -12.44 3.66
C GLN A 39 0.52 -10.92 3.66
N GLN A 40 1.17 -10.38 2.62
CA GLN A 40 1.31 -8.94 2.45
C GLN A 40 -0.05 -8.22 2.31
N GLN A 41 -0.99 -8.77 1.54
CA GLN A 41 -2.30 -8.14 1.37
C GLN A 41 -3.10 -8.12 2.68
N TRP A 42 -3.06 -9.22 3.45
CA TRP A 42 -3.70 -9.30 4.76
C TRP A 42 -3.10 -8.28 5.73
N ALA A 43 -1.77 -8.21 5.78
CA ALA A 43 -1.09 -7.25 6.65
C ALA A 43 -1.44 -5.79 6.33
N ARG A 44 -1.74 -5.48 5.07
CA ARG A 44 -2.20 -4.14 4.65
C ARG A 44 -3.62 -3.86 5.05
N ALA A 45 -4.50 -4.84 4.93
CA ALA A 45 -5.88 -4.70 5.35
C ALA A 45 -5.93 -4.45 6.87
N GLU A 46 -5.16 -5.23 7.64
CA GLU A 46 -5.05 -5.05 9.09
C GLU A 46 -4.60 -3.63 9.46
N LEU A 47 -3.53 -3.12 8.84
CA LEU A 47 -3.06 -1.75 9.10
C LEU A 47 -4.05 -0.66 8.66
N ALA A 48 -4.79 -0.88 7.59
CA ALA A 48 -5.80 0.06 7.14
C ALA A 48 -7.01 0.12 8.09
N LEU A 49 -7.32 -0.99 8.75
CA LEU A 49 -8.41 -1.12 9.71
C LEU A 49 -7.99 -0.77 11.14
N ALA A 50 -6.70 -0.78 11.47
CA ALA A 50 -6.20 -0.48 12.81
C ALA A 50 -6.73 0.84 13.42
N PRO A 51 -6.89 1.96 12.68
CA PRO A 51 -7.48 3.18 13.22
C PRO A 51 -8.99 3.08 13.52
N LEU A 52 -9.67 2.09 12.93
CA LEU A 52 -11.11 1.82 13.09
C LEU A 52 -11.39 0.78 14.19
N ALA A 53 -10.35 0.12 14.70
CA ALA A 53 -10.43 -0.68 15.90
C ALA A 53 -10.65 0.29 17.07
N THR A 54 -11.93 0.61 17.32
CA THR A 54 -12.37 1.35 18.49
C THR A 54 -11.76 0.75 19.74
N GLU A 55 -11.33 1.60 20.67
CA GLU A 55 -10.99 1.26 22.04
C GLU A 55 -12.18 0.55 22.70
N SER A 56 -12.37 -0.73 22.40
CA SER A 56 -13.26 -1.59 23.17
C SER A 56 -12.57 -1.80 24.49
N GLU A 57 -13.28 -1.46 25.58
CA GLU A 57 -12.80 -1.53 26.95
C GLU A 57 -11.86 -2.73 27.19
N GLU A 58 -10.67 -2.40 27.70
CA GLU A 58 -9.72 -3.31 28.37
C GLU A 58 -9.25 -4.56 27.62
N THR A 59 -9.45 -4.66 26.30
CA THR A 59 -8.79 -5.70 25.51
C THR A 59 -7.56 -5.09 24.85
N LEU A 60 -6.37 -5.38 25.40
CA LEU A 60 -5.09 -5.06 24.75
C LEU A 60 -5.13 -5.56 23.31
N VAL A 61 -5.30 -4.65 22.34
CA VAL A 61 -5.16 -4.97 20.93
C VAL A 61 -3.68 -5.24 20.69
N VAL A 62 -3.29 -6.51 20.81
CA VAL A 62 -1.95 -6.97 20.46
C VAL A 62 -1.85 -6.91 18.94
N VAL A 63 -1.34 -5.79 18.44
CA VAL A 63 -0.98 -5.65 17.02
C VAL A 63 0.32 -6.39 16.80
N ASP A 64 0.33 -7.38 15.91
CA ASP A 64 1.58 -8.02 15.49
C ASP A 64 2.47 -6.97 14.80
N ALA A 65 3.57 -6.60 15.45
CA ALA A 65 4.51 -5.63 14.89
C ALA A 65 5.09 -6.13 13.55
N GLY A 66 5.15 -7.44 13.34
CA GLY A 66 5.52 -8.11 12.09
C GLY A 66 4.66 -7.68 10.91
N THR A 67 3.36 -7.44 11.12
CA THR A 67 2.42 -6.94 10.12
C THR A 67 2.92 -5.64 9.47
N ARG A 68 3.54 -4.73 10.24
CA ARG A 68 4.11 -3.48 9.68
C ARG A 68 5.25 -3.74 8.71
N PHE A 69 6.09 -4.73 8.97
CA PHE A 69 7.19 -5.11 8.08
C PHE A 69 6.68 -5.85 6.85
N VAL A 70 5.79 -6.82 7.05
CA VAL A 70 5.19 -7.62 5.96
C VAL A 70 4.38 -6.73 5.01
N SER A 71 3.64 -5.74 5.53
CA SER A 71 2.89 -4.79 4.72
C SER A 71 3.77 -3.97 3.76
N GLN A 72 5.00 -3.66 4.20
CA GLN A 72 6.00 -2.94 3.40
C GLN A 72 6.66 -3.86 2.37
N GLY A 73 6.65 -5.19 2.55
CA GLY A 73 7.11 -6.17 1.55
C GLY A 73 8.59 -6.11 1.20
N GLY A 74 9.37 -5.28 1.89
CA GLY A 74 10.78 -5.06 1.63
C GLY A 74 11.25 -3.65 1.99
N ASN A 75 12.53 -3.40 1.78
CA ASN A 75 13.17 -2.11 2.07
C ASN A 75 13.11 -1.13 0.89
N TRP A 76 12.54 -1.55 -0.24
CA TRP A 76 12.46 -0.67 -1.40
C TRP A 76 11.51 0.50 -1.13
N ARG A 77 11.96 1.70 -1.49
CA ARG A 77 11.15 2.92 -1.47
C ARG A 77 11.37 3.66 -2.78
N PRO A 78 10.35 4.33 -3.32
CA PRO A 78 10.53 5.14 -4.52
C PRO A 78 11.54 6.26 -4.25
N SER A 79 12.35 6.60 -5.25
CA SER A 79 13.15 7.81 -5.18
C SER A 79 12.23 9.04 -5.06
N GLY A 80 12.73 10.15 -4.52
CA GLY A 80 11.93 11.38 -4.41
C GLY A 80 11.36 11.85 -5.75
N LYS A 81 12.09 11.62 -6.85
CA LYS A 81 11.60 11.88 -8.22
C LYS A 81 10.44 10.96 -8.59
N LEU A 82 10.57 9.66 -8.34
CA LEU A 82 9.51 8.69 -8.65
C LEU A 82 8.26 8.92 -7.80
N ALA A 83 8.41 9.23 -6.51
CA ALA A 83 7.30 9.56 -5.62
C ALA A 83 6.49 10.75 -6.16
N ARG A 84 7.16 11.83 -6.59
CA ARG A 84 6.50 12.99 -7.20
C ARG A 84 5.77 12.65 -8.48
N LEU A 85 6.33 11.78 -9.32
CA LEU A 85 5.67 11.34 -10.55
C LEU A 85 4.40 10.53 -10.25
N ILE A 86 4.45 9.66 -9.24
CA ILE A 86 3.27 8.91 -8.78
C ILE A 86 2.19 9.88 -8.29
N ASP A 87 2.53 10.88 -7.47
CA ASP A 87 1.57 11.88 -6.99
C ASP A 87 0.96 12.70 -8.14
N GLN A 88 1.80 13.15 -9.08
CA GLN A 88 1.33 13.89 -10.24
C GLN A 88 0.43 13.07 -11.14
N ALA A 89 0.76 11.79 -11.35
CA ALA A 89 -0.08 10.87 -12.12
C ALA A 89 -1.41 10.59 -11.43
N ALA A 90 -1.41 10.39 -10.10
CA ALA A 90 -2.60 10.15 -9.31
C ALA A 90 -3.56 11.35 -9.25
N LEU A 91 -3.03 12.56 -9.41
CA LEU A 91 -3.80 13.81 -9.42
C LEU A 91 -4.12 14.31 -10.84
N ASP A 92 -3.97 13.46 -11.86
CA ASP A 92 -4.20 13.80 -13.29
C ASP A 92 -3.41 15.02 -13.78
N ARG A 93 -2.25 15.32 -13.17
CA ARG A 93 -1.41 16.48 -13.53
C ARG A 93 -0.44 16.19 -14.66
N ILE A 94 -0.16 14.91 -14.91
CA ILE A 94 0.68 14.44 -16.01
C ILE A 94 -0.01 13.30 -16.73
N LYS A 95 0.23 13.19 -18.04
CA LYS A 95 -0.15 11.99 -18.79
C LYS A 95 0.90 10.91 -18.56
N TYR A 96 0.43 9.68 -18.39
CA TYR A 96 1.27 8.49 -18.28
C TYR A 96 0.72 7.39 -19.17
N THR A 97 1.62 6.54 -19.67
CA THR A 97 1.23 5.36 -20.43
C THR A 97 0.80 4.28 -19.44
N ARG A 98 -0.42 3.76 -19.58
CA ARG A 98 -0.85 2.57 -18.87
C ARG A 98 -0.17 1.38 -19.55
N LEU A 99 0.70 0.69 -18.81
CA LEU A 99 1.33 -0.56 -19.25
C LEU A 99 0.31 -1.70 -19.23
#